data_AF-D3IFF4-F1
#
_entry.id   AF-D3IFF4-F1
#
_cell.length_a   1.000
_cell.length_b   1.000
_cell.length_c   1.000
_cell.angle_alpha   90.00
_cell.angle_beta   90.00
_cell.angle_gamma   90.00
#
_symmetry.space_group_name_H-M   'P 1'
#
loop_
_entity.id
_entity.type
_entity.pdbx_description
1 polymer ?
#
loop_
_entity_poly.entity_id
_entity_poly.type
_entity_poly.pdbx_seq_one_letter_code
_entity_poly.pdbx_strand_id
1 'polypeptide(L)'
;MEKFLYGASVQGIQSFIFQTNQLDDISGASELVESICTKAFEKAVGEGFNKKDNAVIMAAGNVKYVFDTQEQCENVVRNFPRKVQECAPGITFSQAVVKFDDEKNFGKAVDELEKKLKTQRNLPQTPLEVGMLGCKRAAKTGMPVVKIENGEELDAATYAKRMARKDCGNKLHIKSFWGKRQDADKDLKLEDELDIKDLTGKNDWIAIVHIDGNGLGKVVQQLGKDRKKFYQFSTLLDQATTKAANEAFKVIEETHGFSYNKLPICPVVLGGDDLTAIIRGDLAMPYAQKFITEFERETSQGEMKSLLSKANMTKLTACGGIAYIKASFPFYYGYKLAEELCHAAKTDAKAINKENVPSCLMFHKVQDSFVQSYKDIKARELELKPKDDGKDKTANNGQEEPAKIKKTLCFGPYYLDEQVGYHTISELEGMVNELGKTENEGLKTGVRQWLSLMHENEEAATQRLQRLESLTSNKKLLLNLTTPATRTHVNNAGKEEQEEHYAAYDVLAYYTINNQQTND
;
A
#
# COMPACT_ATOMS: atom_id res chain seq x y z
N MET A 1 35.78 -5.01 -19.74
CA MET A 1 35.22 -4.83 -21.11
C MET A 1 34.13 -3.78 -21.05
N GLU A 2 34.05 -2.90 -22.03
CA GLU A 2 33.02 -1.85 -22.04
C GLU A 2 31.63 -2.46 -22.25
N LYS A 3 30.69 -2.12 -21.37
CA LYS A 3 29.29 -2.55 -21.42
C LYS A 3 28.35 -1.36 -21.25
N PHE A 4 27.08 -1.57 -21.55
CA PHE A 4 26.06 -0.54 -21.48
C PHE A 4 24.97 -0.95 -20.49
N LEU A 5 24.83 -0.19 -19.42
CA LEU A 5 23.76 -0.37 -18.45
C LEU A 5 22.56 0.46 -18.91
N TYR A 6 21.53 -0.23 -19.37
CA TYR A 6 20.23 0.35 -19.70
C TYR A 6 19.32 0.32 -18.47
N GLY A 7 18.59 1.41 -18.26
CA GLY A 7 17.53 1.49 -17.26
C GLY A 7 16.26 2.02 -17.90
N ALA A 8 15.12 1.41 -17.58
CA ALA A 8 13.80 1.97 -17.83
C ALA A 8 12.97 1.93 -16.55
N SER A 9 12.17 2.98 -16.34
CA SER A 9 11.28 3.11 -15.20
C SER A 9 9.93 3.64 -15.67
N VAL A 10 8.89 2.84 -15.47
CA VAL A 10 7.50 3.21 -15.71
C VAL A 10 7.07 4.21 -14.63
N GLN A 11 6.43 5.29 -15.07
CA GLN A 11 6.04 6.41 -14.23
C GLN A 11 4.53 6.52 -14.16
N GLY A 12 4.03 7.06 -13.05
CA GLY A 12 2.60 7.24 -12.84
C GLY A 12 1.82 5.92 -12.86
N ILE A 13 2.44 4.80 -12.46
CA ILE A 13 1.81 3.47 -12.40
C ILE A 13 0.48 3.55 -11.64
N GLN A 14 0.49 4.21 -10.49
CA GLN A 14 -0.68 4.42 -9.64
C GLN A 14 -1.79 5.20 -10.38
N SER A 15 -1.45 6.33 -11.00
CA SER A 15 -2.39 7.14 -11.78
C SER A 15 -2.96 6.39 -12.98
N PHE A 16 -2.15 5.54 -13.62
CA PHE A 16 -2.58 4.71 -14.74
C PHE A 16 -3.54 3.60 -14.28
N ILE A 17 -3.24 2.93 -13.17
CA ILE A 17 -4.07 1.84 -12.62
C ILE A 17 -5.39 2.39 -12.06
N PHE A 18 -5.33 3.40 -11.20
CA PHE A 18 -6.49 3.89 -10.44
C PHE A 18 -7.27 5.03 -11.11
N GLN A 19 -7.10 5.23 -12.42
CA GLN A 19 -7.90 6.21 -13.19
C GLN A 19 -9.42 5.89 -13.20
N THR A 20 -9.81 4.70 -12.76
CA THR A 20 -11.16 4.16 -12.82
C THR A 20 -11.48 3.35 -11.56
N ASN A 21 -12.78 3.19 -11.29
CA ASN A 21 -13.30 2.32 -10.22
C ASN A 21 -13.69 0.93 -10.72
N GLN A 22 -13.39 0.61 -11.98
CA GLN A 22 -13.69 -0.69 -12.57
C GLN A 22 -12.55 -1.66 -12.28
N LEU A 23 -12.85 -2.73 -11.53
CA LEU A 23 -11.85 -3.73 -11.14
C LEU A 23 -11.18 -4.40 -12.35
N ASP A 24 -11.93 -4.62 -13.42
CA ASP A 24 -11.42 -5.15 -14.69
C ASP A 24 -10.31 -4.29 -15.29
N ASP A 25 -10.52 -2.98 -15.32
CA ASP A 25 -9.55 -2.03 -15.87
C ASP A 25 -8.32 -1.93 -14.97
N ILE A 26 -8.51 -2.00 -13.65
CA ILE A 26 -7.43 -1.97 -12.65
C ILE A 26 -6.57 -3.22 -12.78
N SER A 27 -7.19 -4.40 -12.77
CA SER A 27 -6.50 -5.68 -12.94
C SER A 27 -5.78 -5.73 -14.29
N GLY A 28 -6.43 -5.29 -15.37
CA GLY A 28 -5.82 -5.20 -16.70
C GLY A 28 -4.63 -4.24 -16.74
N ALA A 29 -4.72 -3.08 -16.06
CA ALA A 29 -3.62 -2.13 -15.95
C ALA A 29 -2.41 -2.72 -15.23
N SER A 30 -2.63 -3.45 -14.13
CA SER A 30 -1.56 -4.15 -13.42
C SER A 30 -0.86 -5.19 -14.28
N GLU A 31 -1.62 -5.97 -15.05
CA GLU A 31 -1.07 -6.95 -16.01
C GLU A 31 -0.24 -6.27 -17.11
N LEU A 32 -0.68 -5.10 -17.60
CA LEU A 32 0.08 -4.31 -18.57
C LEU A 32 1.42 -3.83 -18.00
N VAL A 33 1.43 -3.30 -16.78
CA VAL A 33 2.65 -2.81 -16.11
C VAL A 33 3.66 -3.95 -15.93
N GLU A 34 3.20 -5.12 -15.47
CA GLU A 34 4.05 -6.30 -15.33
C GLU A 34 4.55 -6.82 -16.70
N SER A 35 3.68 -6.81 -17.71
CA SER A 35 4.04 -7.23 -19.08
C SER A 35 5.08 -6.30 -19.72
N ILE A 36 5.06 -5.00 -19.42
CA ILE A 36 6.08 -4.03 -19.87
C ILE A 36 7.47 -4.46 -19.39
N CYS A 37 7.58 -4.79 -18.09
CA CYS A 37 8.84 -5.18 -17.48
C CYS A 37 9.34 -6.56 -17.91
N THR A 38 8.44 -7.43 -18.39
CA THR A 38 8.75 -8.82 -18.72
C THR A 38 8.65 -9.07 -20.22
N LYS A 39 7.49 -9.51 -20.72
CA LYS A 39 7.27 -9.95 -22.10
C LYS A 39 7.59 -8.88 -23.14
N ALA A 40 7.20 -7.62 -22.89
CA ALA A 40 7.40 -6.55 -23.86
C ALA A 40 8.89 -6.19 -23.98
N PHE A 41 9.60 -6.15 -22.84
CA PHE A 41 11.04 -5.91 -22.83
C PHE A 41 11.82 -7.06 -23.48
N GLU A 42 11.50 -8.31 -23.16
CA GLU A 42 12.10 -9.49 -23.79
C GLU A 42 11.94 -9.44 -25.32
N LYS A 43 10.73 -9.13 -25.81
CA LYS A 43 10.47 -8.95 -27.25
C LYS A 43 11.24 -7.78 -27.86
N ALA A 44 11.48 -6.71 -27.10
CA ALA A 44 12.23 -5.56 -27.58
C ALA A 44 13.74 -5.84 -27.70
N VAL A 45 14.28 -6.69 -26.82
CA VAL A 45 15.67 -7.15 -26.87
C VAL A 45 15.88 -8.19 -27.98
N GLY A 46 14.92 -9.10 -28.20
CA GLY A 46 14.99 -10.11 -29.26
C GLY A 46 15.90 -11.30 -28.92
N GLU A 47 16.52 -11.90 -29.94
CA GLU A 47 17.32 -13.15 -29.81
C GLU A 47 18.50 -13.06 -28.83
N GLY A 48 18.97 -11.85 -28.51
CA GLY A 48 20.04 -11.59 -27.54
C GLY A 48 19.58 -11.51 -26.07
N PHE A 49 18.33 -11.79 -25.76
CA PHE A 49 17.81 -11.68 -24.39
C PHE A 49 18.36 -12.80 -23.49
N ASN A 50 19.08 -12.41 -22.44
CA ASN A 50 19.56 -13.32 -21.40
C ASN A 50 19.18 -12.78 -20.01
N LYS A 51 18.12 -13.34 -19.44
CA LYS A 51 17.63 -12.95 -18.12
C LYS A 51 18.62 -13.25 -16.99
N LYS A 52 19.34 -14.37 -17.03
CA LYS A 52 20.19 -14.79 -15.89
C LYS A 52 21.47 -13.97 -15.78
N ASP A 53 22.06 -13.64 -16.92
CA ASP A 53 23.35 -12.95 -16.94
C ASP A 53 23.19 -11.45 -17.06
N ASN A 54 22.22 -10.95 -17.82
CA ASN A 54 22.17 -9.54 -18.18
C ASN A 54 21.04 -8.76 -17.48
N ALA A 55 20.02 -9.41 -16.95
CA ALA A 55 18.99 -8.72 -16.17
C ALA A 55 19.46 -8.44 -14.74
N VAL A 56 19.41 -7.17 -14.35
CA VAL A 56 19.67 -6.71 -12.99
C VAL A 56 18.35 -6.59 -12.23
N ILE A 57 17.36 -5.91 -12.82
CA ILE A 57 15.98 -5.77 -12.28
C ILE A 57 15.00 -5.88 -13.45
N MET A 58 13.89 -6.59 -13.27
CA MET A 58 12.77 -6.66 -14.22
C MET A 58 11.45 -6.85 -13.46
N ALA A 59 11.12 -5.92 -12.55
CA ALA A 59 9.97 -6.03 -11.66
C ALA A 59 9.46 -4.65 -11.23
N ALA A 60 8.18 -4.58 -10.82
CA ALA A 60 7.55 -3.38 -10.24
C ALA A 60 7.76 -2.10 -11.08
N GLY A 61 7.53 -2.19 -12.39
CA GLY A 61 7.68 -1.06 -13.29
C GLY A 61 9.13 -0.65 -13.60
N ASN A 62 10.14 -1.38 -13.12
CA ASN A 62 11.55 -1.06 -13.35
C ASN A 62 12.27 -2.17 -14.12
N VAL A 63 13.06 -1.75 -15.11
CA VAL A 63 13.95 -2.62 -15.89
C VAL A 63 15.36 -2.07 -15.82
N LYS A 64 16.32 -2.91 -15.44
CA LYS A 64 17.76 -2.63 -15.53
C LYS A 64 18.41 -3.82 -16.22
N TYR A 65 19.05 -3.57 -17.36
CA TYR A 65 19.60 -4.61 -18.22
C TYR A 65 20.98 -4.20 -18.74
N VAL A 66 21.92 -5.14 -18.76
CA VAL A 66 23.28 -4.93 -19.26
C VAL A 66 23.38 -5.43 -20.69
N PHE A 67 23.75 -4.56 -21.61
CA PHE A 67 24.05 -4.92 -22.99
C PHE A 67 25.56 -5.04 -23.19
N ASP A 68 25.97 -6.10 -23.89
CA ASP A 68 27.36 -6.33 -24.26
C ASP A 68 27.77 -5.51 -25.50
N THR A 69 26.81 -5.05 -26.32
CA THR A 69 27.06 -4.26 -27.53
C THR A 69 26.29 -2.95 -27.53
N GLN A 70 26.89 -1.90 -28.11
CA GLN A 70 26.26 -0.59 -28.26
C GLN A 70 25.05 -0.66 -29.19
N GLU A 71 25.16 -1.39 -30.30
CA GLU A 71 24.12 -1.49 -31.32
C GLU A 71 22.81 -2.08 -30.78
N GLN A 72 22.89 -3.16 -29.98
CA GLN A 72 21.71 -3.73 -29.32
C GLN A 72 21.07 -2.74 -28.35
N CYS A 73 21.89 -2.03 -27.56
CA CYS A 73 21.42 -1.03 -26.61
C CYS A 73 20.69 0.13 -27.33
N GLU A 74 21.29 0.67 -28.40
CA GLU A 74 20.69 1.75 -29.21
C GLU A 74 19.37 1.32 -29.86
N ASN A 75 19.30 0.10 -30.36
CA ASN A 75 18.07 -0.46 -30.94
C ASN A 75 16.93 -0.53 -29.91
N VAL A 76 17.23 -0.98 -28.68
CA VAL A 76 16.25 -1.04 -27.59
C VAL A 76 15.83 0.36 -27.15
N VAL A 77 16.78 1.28 -26.93
CA VAL A 77 16.51 2.68 -26.57
C VAL A 77 15.60 3.34 -27.60
N ARG A 78 15.79 3.08 -28.89
CA ARG A 78 15.00 3.66 -29.96
C ARG A 78 13.57 3.10 -30.04
N ASN A 79 13.41 1.79 -29.88
CA ASN A 79 12.15 1.10 -30.21
C ASN A 79 11.28 0.76 -28.99
N PHE A 80 11.88 0.57 -27.83
CA PHE A 80 11.14 0.21 -26.61
C PHE A 80 10.08 1.24 -26.21
N PRO A 81 10.33 2.57 -26.29
CA PRO A 81 9.30 3.59 -26.05
C PRO A 81 8.01 3.37 -26.85
N ARG A 82 8.17 3.12 -28.16
CA ARG A 82 7.04 2.86 -29.06
C ARG A 82 6.29 1.59 -28.63
N LYS A 83 7.04 0.54 -28.28
CA LYS A 83 6.45 -0.73 -27.80
C LYS A 83 5.65 -0.54 -26.52
N VAL A 84 6.14 0.27 -25.58
CA VAL A 84 5.42 0.59 -24.35
C VAL A 84 4.12 1.31 -24.65
N GLN A 85 4.13 2.33 -25.52
CA GLN A 85 2.92 3.07 -25.90
C GLN A 85 1.90 2.22 -26.68
N GLU A 86 2.36 1.28 -27.53
CA GLU A 86 1.49 0.31 -28.19
C GLU A 86 0.80 -0.63 -27.18
N CYS A 87 1.52 -1.02 -26.13
CA CYS A 87 1.02 -1.98 -25.13
C CYS A 87 0.16 -1.31 -24.05
N ALA A 88 0.55 -0.15 -23.54
CA ALA A 88 -0.14 0.59 -22.49
C ALA A 88 -0.20 2.08 -22.87
N PRO A 89 -1.15 2.47 -23.73
CA PRO A 89 -1.30 3.86 -24.16
C PRO A 89 -1.49 4.81 -22.97
N GLY A 90 -0.85 5.97 -23.00
CA GLY A 90 -0.94 6.98 -21.93
C GLY A 90 -0.11 6.70 -20.68
N ILE A 91 0.63 5.58 -20.62
CA ILE A 91 1.59 5.36 -19.53
C ILE A 91 2.83 6.21 -19.75
N THR A 92 3.36 6.80 -18.68
CA THR A 92 4.61 7.57 -18.75
C THR A 92 5.79 6.64 -18.48
N PHE A 93 6.93 6.90 -19.13
CA PHE A 93 8.12 6.08 -18.95
C PHE A 93 9.39 6.92 -19.08
N SER A 94 10.44 6.55 -18.37
CA SER A 94 11.79 7.09 -18.55
C SER A 94 12.77 5.97 -18.88
N GLN A 95 13.77 6.28 -19.69
CA GLN A 95 14.89 5.40 -20.02
C GLN A 95 16.24 6.13 -20.08
N ALA A 96 17.27 5.54 -19.49
CA ALA A 96 18.62 6.08 -19.51
C ALA A 96 19.65 4.99 -19.81
N VAL A 97 20.83 5.41 -20.26
CA VAL A 97 21.97 4.53 -20.52
C VAL A 97 23.23 5.09 -19.87
N VAL A 98 24.03 4.20 -19.29
CA VAL A 98 25.36 4.49 -18.78
C VAL A 98 26.35 3.49 -19.38
N LYS A 99 27.40 4.01 -20.02
CA LYS A 99 28.54 3.21 -20.47
C LYS A 99 29.47 2.97 -19.28
N PHE A 100 29.90 1.74 -19.05
CA PHE A 100 30.74 1.39 -17.90
C PHE A 100 31.68 0.22 -18.18
N ASP A 101 32.65 0.03 -17.30
CA ASP A 101 33.54 -1.14 -17.30
C ASP A 101 33.06 -2.15 -16.23
N ASP A 102 32.69 -3.35 -16.70
CA ASP A 102 32.00 -4.40 -15.92
C ASP A 102 32.79 -4.86 -14.68
N GLU A 103 34.12 -4.78 -14.73
CA GLU A 103 34.99 -5.31 -13.68
C GLU A 103 35.26 -4.33 -12.52
N LYS A 104 35.03 -3.02 -12.72
CA LYS A 104 35.50 -1.99 -11.76
C LYS A 104 34.41 -1.04 -11.26
N ASN A 105 33.37 -0.77 -12.05
CA ASN A 105 32.52 0.41 -11.83
C ASN A 105 31.01 0.14 -11.81
N PHE A 106 30.53 -1.11 -11.71
CA PHE A 106 29.10 -1.42 -11.77
C PHE A 106 28.25 -0.62 -10.76
N GLY A 107 28.64 -0.57 -9.48
CA GLY A 107 27.90 0.21 -8.48
C GLY A 107 27.80 1.70 -8.80
N LYS A 108 28.90 2.31 -9.28
CA LYS A 108 28.89 3.72 -9.71
C LYS A 108 28.00 3.93 -10.93
N ALA A 109 27.98 2.97 -11.87
CA ALA A 109 27.14 3.02 -13.05
C ALA A 109 25.65 2.96 -12.69
N VAL A 110 25.27 2.17 -11.69
CA VAL A 110 23.89 2.12 -11.16
C VAL A 110 23.51 3.47 -10.55
N ASP A 111 24.36 4.07 -9.72
CA ASP A 111 24.09 5.39 -9.11
C ASP A 111 23.96 6.50 -10.17
N GLU A 112 24.80 6.47 -11.21
CA GLU A 112 24.72 7.40 -12.34
C GLU A 112 23.44 7.20 -13.15
N LEU A 113 23.05 5.95 -13.39
CA LEU A 113 21.82 5.59 -14.10
C LEU A 113 20.59 6.13 -13.36
N GLU A 114 20.52 5.94 -12.04
CA GLU A 114 19.44 6.46 -11.19
C GLU A 114 19.33 7.99 -11.27
N LYS A 115 20.47 8.70 -11.29
CA LYS A 115 20.48 10.15 -11.48
C LYS A 115 19.94 10.54 -12.85
N LYS A 116 20.36 9.86 -13.93
CA LYS A 116 19.87 10.13 -15.29
C LYS A 116 18.37 9.85 -15.44
N LEU A 117 17.86 8.75 -14.87
CA LEU A 117 16.44 8.44 -14.85
C LEU A 117 15.63 9.52 -14.11
N LYS A 118 16.13 10.02 -12.98
CA LYS A 118 15.50 11.14 -12.25
C LYS A 118 15.49 12.43 -13.08
N THR A 119 16.58 12.74 -13.77
CA THR A 119 16.64 13.92 -14.66
C THR A 119 15.63 13.80 -15.79
N GLN A 120 15.54 12.65 -16.43
CA GLN A 120 14.61 12.43 -17.53
C GLN A 120 13.14 12.42 -17.07
N ARG A 121 12.85 11.92 -15.86
CA ARG A 121 11.50 12.02 -15.26
C ARG A 121 10.98 13.46 -15.22
N ASN A 122 11.89 14.43 -15.09
CA ASN A 122 11.53 15.85 -15.04
C ASN A 122 11.34 16.45 -16.45
N LEU A 123 11.51 15.66 -17.52
CA LEU A 123 11.24 16.08 -18.89
C LEU A 123 9.80 15.66 -19.25
N PRO A 124 8.89 16.62 -19.52
CA PRO A 124 7.54 16.30 -19.94
C PRO A 124 7.54 15.51 -21.25
N GLN A 125 6.77 14.43 -21.30
CA GLN A 125 6.52 13.70 -22.54
C GLN A 125 5.31 14.31 -23.24
N THR A 126 5.42 14.49 -24.56
CA THR A 126 4.28 14.92 -25.37
C THR A 126 3.25 13.79 -25.38
N PRO A 127 2.01 14.01 -24.88
CA PRO A 127 0.99 12.97 -24.90
C PRO A 127 0.61 12.64 -26.35
N LEU A 128 0.57 11.36 -26.70
CA LEU A 128 0.27 10.90 -28.07
C LEU A 128 -1.22 10.65 -28.27
N GLU A 129 -1.97 10.59 -27.18
CA GLU A 129 -3.37 10.20 -27.13
C GLU A 129 -4.33 11.40 -27.27
N VAL A 130 -3.80 12.61 -27.49
CA VAL A 130 -4.63 13.81 -27.62
C VAL A 130 -5.39 13.79 -28.93
N GLY A 131 -6.72 13.71 -28.84
CA GLY A 131 -7.60 13.76 -30.01
C GLY A 131 -7.91 15.18 -30.47
N MET A 132 -8.24 15.30 -31.76
CA MET A 132 -8.67 16.56 -32.38
C MET A 132 -9.99 17.08 -31.77
N LEU A 133 -10.22 18.39 -31.87
CA LEU A 133 -11.51 19.01 -31.55
C LEU A 133 -12.60 18.39 -32.44
N GLY A 134 -13.62 17.79 -31.83
CA GLY A 134 -14.73 17.12 -32.52
C GLY A 134 -14.68 15.59 -32.53
N CYS A 135 -13.64 14.96 -31.96
CA CYS A 135 -13.67 13.52 -31.72
C CYS A 135 -14.63 13.14 -30.58
N LYS A 136 -15.27 11.96 -30.70
CA LYS A 136 -16.04 11.37 -29.61
C LYS A 136 -15.10 11.03 -28.46
N ARG A 137 -15.51 11.29 -27.22
CA ARG A 137 -14.70 11.09 -26.01
C ARG A 137 -15.38 10.13 -25.05
N ALA A 138 -14.63 9.20 -24.50
CA ALA A 138 -15.11 8.26 -23.51
C ALA A 138 -15.52 9.03 -22.25
N ALA A 139 -16.73 8.81 -21.75
CA ALA A 139 -17.29 9.57 -20.63
C ALA A 139 -16.47 9.45 -19.33
N LYS A 140 -15.83 8.29 -19.11
CA LYS A 140 -15.06 8.00 -17.88
C LYS A 140 -13.69 8.68 -17.85
N THR A 141 -12.96 8.64 -18.97
CA THR A 141 -11.57 9.10 -19.03
C THR A 141 -11.42 10.46 -19.72
N GLY A 142 -12.43 10.90 -20.48
CA GLY A 142 -12.36 12.09 -21.31
C GLY A 142 -11.47 11.94 -22.55
N MET A 143 -10.90 10.75 -22.78
CA MET A 143 -9.97 10.48 -23.88
C MET A 143 -10.71 10.10 -25.18
N PRO A 144 -10.07 10.26 -26.36
CA PRO A 144 -10.72 9.92 -27.63
C PRO A 144 -11.11 8.45 -27.70
N VAL A 145 -12.34 8.19 -28.16
CA VAL A 145 -12.86 6.84 -28.34
C VAL A 145 -12.16 6.18 -29.53
N VAL A 146 -11.61 4.98 -29.32
CA VAL A 146 -11.01 4.17 -30.38
C VAL A 146 -11.86 2.95 -30.73
N LYS A 147 -12.73 2.51 -29.80
CA LYS A 147 -13.60 1.36 -30.00
C LYS A 147 -14.89 1.49 -29.21
N ILE A 148 -15.97 0.91 -29.72
CA ILE A 148 -17.24 0.76 -29.00
C ILE A 148 -17.50 -0.73 -28.87
N GLU A 149 -17.66 -1.24 -27.64
CA GLU A 149 -17.91 -2.66 -27.34
C GLU A 149 -19.13 -2.75 -26.41
N ASN A 150 -20.14 -3.53 -26.78
CA ASN A 150 -21.41 -3.65 -26.03
C ASN A 150 -22.09 -2.30 -25.71
N GLY A 151 -21.89 -1.28 -26.56
CA GLY A 151 -22.41 0.08 -26.35
C GLY A 151 -21.56 0.95 -25.44
N GLU A 152 -20.51 0.41 -24.81
CA GLU A 152 -19.53 1.19 -24.05
C GLU A 152 -18.46 1.79 -24.96
N GLU A 153 -18.14 3.06 -24.72
CA GLU A 153 -17.16 3.84 -25.46
C GLU A 153 -15.78 3.74 -24.80
N LEU A 154 -14.83 3.09 -25.47
CA LEU A 154 -13.51 2.79 -24.92
C LEU A 154 -12.45 3.64 -25.59
N ASP A 155 -11.64 4.31 -24.77
CA ASP A 155 -10.37 4.90 -25.21
C ASP A 155 -9.27 3.84 -25.35
N ALA A 156 -8.13 4.23 -25.91
CA ALA A 156 -7.03 3.32 -26.20
C ALA A 156 -6.46 2.62 -24.95
N ALA A 157 -6.34 3.34 -23.84
CA ALA A 157 -5.80 2.81 -22.60
C ALA A 157 -6.79 1.82 -21.95
N THR A 158 -8.07 2.21 -21.87
CA THR A 158 -9.14 1.36 -21.34
C THR A 158 -9.29 0.08 -22.16
N TYR A 159 -9.27 0.19 -23.50
CA TYR A 159 -9.30 -0.98 -24.37
C TYR A 159 -8.10 -1.91 -24.15
N ALA A 160 -6.88 -1.36 -24.07
CA ALA A 160 -5.68 -2.15 -23.81
C ALA A 160 -5.76 -2.90 -22.47
N LYS A 161 -6.27 -2.25 -21.41
CA LYS A 161 -6.47 -2.87 -20.08
C LYS A 161 -7.44 -4.05 -20.16
N ARG A 162 -8.59 -3.88 -20.82
CA ARG A 162 -9.59 -4.95 -21.00
C ARG A 162 -9.03 -6.14 -21.77
N MET A 163 -8.28 -5.88 -22.85
CA MET A 163 -7.63 -6.94 -23.63
C MET A 163 -6.54 -7.65 -22.82
N ALA A 164 -5.71 -6.90 -22.09
CA ALA A 164 -4.67 -7.49 -21.25
C ALA A 164 -5.25 -8.45 -20.21
N ARG A 165 -6.39 -8.11 -19.60
CA ARG A 165 -7.07 -9.00 -18.66
C ARG A 165 -7.54 -10.29 -19.32
N LYS A 166 -8.22 -10.20 -20.48
CA LYS A 166 -8.66 -11.36 -21.28
C LYS A 166 -7.48 -12.24 -21.72
N ASP A 167 -6.39 -11.63 -22.20
CA ASP A 167 -5.25 -12.33 -22.78
C ASP A 167 -4.28 -12.92 -21.74
N CYS A 168 -4.13 -12.28 -20.58
CA CYS A 168 -3.18 -12.70 -19.56
C CYS A 168 -3.72 -13.82 -18.67
N GLY A 169 -5.04 -14.02 -18.60
CA GLY A 169 -5.65 -15.13 -17.85
C GLY A 169 -5.41 -15.04 -16.34
N ASN A 170 -5.57 -13.83 -15.77
CA ASN A 170 -5.52 -13.56 -14.33
C ASN A 170 -4.19 -13.97 -13.65
N LYS A 171 -3.04 -13.68 -14.27
CA LYS A 171 -1.71 -14.08 -13.76
C LYS A 171 -1.39 -13.50 -12.39
N LEU A 172 -1.69 -12.23 -12.17
CA LEU A 172 -1.44 -11.58 -10.89
C LEU A 172 -2.28 -12.22 -9.80
N HIS A 173 -3.56 -12.50 -10.06
CA HIS A 173 -4.44 -13.23 -9.15
C HIS A 173 -3.86 -14.61 -8.82
N ILE A 174 -3.48 -15.37 -9.84
CA ILE A 174 -2.87 -16.69 -9.67
C ILE A 174 -1.58 -16.61 -8.85
N LYS A 175 -0.71 -15.63 -9.13
CA LYS A 175 0.52 -15.38 -8.38
C LYS A 175 0.20 -15.05 -6.92
N SER A 176 -0.77 -14.18 -6.65
CA SER A 176 -1.17 -13.76 -5.32
C SER A 176 -1.82 -14.87 -4.49
N PHE A 177 -2.56 -15.78 -5.11
CA PHE A 177 -3.33 -16.80 -4.38
C PHE A 177 -2.56 -18.12 -4.24
N TRP A 178 -1.93 -18.58 -5.32
CA TRP A 178 -1.30 -19.92 -5.39
C TRP A 178 0.16 -19.89 -5.85
N GLY A 179 0.69 -18.73 -6.24
CA GLY A 179 2.02 -18.58 -6.81
C GLY A 179 2.10 -19.04 -8.28
N LYS A 180 1.62 -20.25 -8.58
CA LYS A 180 1.51 -20.76 -9.95
C LYS A 180 0.16 -21.44 -10.19
N ARG A 181 -0.26 -21.45 -11.45
CA ARG A 181 -1.55 -22.02 -11.87
C ARG A 181 -1.68 -23.52 -11.56
N GLN A 182 -0.57 -24.25 -11.59
CA GLN A 182 -0.52 -25.68 -11.28
C GLN A 182 -0.76 -25.99 -9.79
N ASP A 183 -0.54 -25.00 -8.92
CA ASP A 183 -0.70 -25.12 -7.48
C ASP A 183 -2.13 -24.75 -7.06
N ALA A 184 -2.93 -24.23 -7.99
CA ALA A 184 -4.37 -24.05 -7.87
C ALA A 184 -5.08 -25.38 -8.12
N ASP A 185 -6.20 -25.62 -7.43
CA ASP A 185 -7.14 -26.70 -7.74
C ASP A 185 -7.53 -26.70 -9.24
N LYS A 186 -7.57 -27.89 -9.84
CA LYS A 186 -7.75 -28.07 -11.30
C LYS A 186 -9.12 -27.61 -11.80
N ASP A 187 -10.10 -27.56 -10.91
CA ASP A 187 -11.47 -27.14 -11.20
C ASP A 187 -11.69 -25.63 -10.98
N LEU A 188 -10.66 -24.88 -10.55
CA LEU A 188 -10.74 -23.44 -10.35
C LEU A 188 -10.86 -22.68 -11.66
N LYS A 189 -12.00 -22.00 -11.82
CA LYS A 189 -12.20 -20.97 -12.83
C LYS A 189 -12.38 -19.64 -12.12
N LEU A 190 -11.41 -18.74 -12.32
CA LEU A 190 -11.58 -17.33 -12.03
C LEU A 190 -12.52 -16.75 -13.09
N GLU A 191 -13.52 -15.98 -12.67
CA GLU A 191 -14.41 -15.31 -13.62
C GLU A 191 -13.65 -14.31 -14.50
N ASP A 192 -14.15 -14.15 -15.72
CA ASP A 192 -13.61 -13.24 -16.72
C ASP A 192 -14.00 -11.78 -16.44
N GLU A 193 -14.90 -11.51 -15.49
CA GLU A 193 -15.38 -10.19 -15.07
C GLU A 193 -15.29 -10.07 -13.54
N LEU A 194 -14.86 -8.91 -13.03
CA LEU A 194 -14.81 -8.61 -11.60
C LEU A 194 -15.87 -7.56 -11.29
N ASP A 195 -16.79 -7.86 -10.39
CA ASP A 195 -17.74 -6.89 -9.86
C ASP A 195 -17.26 -6.38 -8.50
N ILE A 196 -17.34 -5.07 -8.30
CA ILE A 196 -17.09 -4.45 -7.00
C ILE A 196 -18.02 -4.99 -5.92
N LYS A 197 -19.21 -5.48 -6.28
CA LYS A 197 -20.13 -6.14 -5.35
C LYS A 197 -19.55 -7.39 -4.71
N ASP A 198 -18.65 -8.10 -5.39
CA ASP A 198 -17.99 -9.27 -4.82
C ASP A 198 -16.99 -8.89 -3.71
N LEU A 199 -16.55 -7.63 -3.71
CA LEU A 199 -15.78 -7.03 -2.62
C LEU A 199 -16.66 -6.48 -1.50
N THR A 200 -17.98 -6.63 -1.57
CA THR A 200 -18.91 -6.25 -0.50
C THR A 200 -19.45 -7.49 0.21
N GLY A 201 -19.91 -7.33 1.45
CA GLY A 201 -20.48 -8.42 2.24
C GLY A 201 -21.71 -7.96 2.98
N LYS A 202 -21.66 -8.06 4.31
CA LYS A 202 -22.71 -7.51 5.21
C LYS A 202 -22.88 -5.99 5.06
N ASN A 203 -21.88 -5.32 4.51
CA ASN A 203 -21.87 -3.88 4.26
C ASN A 203 -20.99 -3.55 3.04
N ASP A 204 -21.05 -2.28 2.64
CA ASP A 204 -20.29 -1.72 1.50
C ASP A 204 -18.88 -1.26 1.85
N TRP A 205 -18.33 -1.64 3.02
CA TRP A 205 -16.95 -1.29 3.35
C TRP A 205 -15.98 -2.21 2.60
N ILE A 206 -15.14 -1.58 1.80
CA ILE A 206 -13.95 -2.19 1.20
C ILE A 206 -12.72 -1.56 1.82
N ALA A 207 -11.56 -2.16 1.58
CA ALA A 207 -10.28 -1.64 1.99
C ALA A 207 -9.29 -1.66 0.84
N ILE A 208 -8.44 -0.62 0.79
CA ILE A 208 -7.21 -0.66 0.00
C ILE A 208 -6.08 -0.90 0.99
N VAL A 209 -5.41 -2.04 0.81
CA VAL A 209 -4.24 -2.45 1.60
C VAL A 209 -3.01 -2.15 0.77
N HIS A 210 -2.09 -1.37 1.32
CA HIS A 210 -0.77 -1.11 0.74
C HIS A 210 0.31 -1.45 1.76
N ILE A 211 1.28 -2.28 1.39
CA ILE A 211 2.37 -2.75 2.26
C ILE A 211 3.68 -2.55 1.52
N ASP A 212 4.66 -1.97 2.21
CA ASP A 212 5.98 -1.60 1.67
C ASP A 212 7.08 -2.12 2.60
N GLY A 213 8.09 -2.76 2.01
CA GLY A 213 9.19 -3.39 2.72
C GLY A 213 10.19 -2.39 3.32
N ASN A 214 10.77 -2.76 4.44
CA ASN A 214 11.75 -1.96 5.17
C ASN A 214 13.18 -2.49 4.96
N GLY A 215 14.14 -1.58 4.94
CA GLY A 215 15.57 -1.91 4.90
C GLY A 215 16.14 -2.27 3.53
N LEU A 216 15.31 -2.35 2.47
CA LEU A 216 15.78 -2.71 1.13
C LEU A 216 16.83 -1.79 0.55
N GLY A 217 16.74 -0.48 0.77
CA GLY A 217 17.76 0.46 0.33
C GLY A 217 19.17 0.09 0.84
N LYS A 218 19.29 -0.37 2.09
CA LYS A 218 20.57 -0.81 2.68
C LYS A 218 21.06 -2.09 2.00
N VAL A 219 20.15 -3.05 1.79
CA VAL A 219 20.47 -4.32 1.13
C VAL A 219 20.93 -4.09 -0.32
N VAL A 220 20.22 -3.24 -1.06
CA VAL A 220 20.55 -2.87 -2.45
C VAL A 220 21.90 -2.15 -2.51
N GLN A 221 22.22 -1.25 -1.58
CA GLN A 221 23.52 -0.55 -1.56
C GLN A 221 24.71 -1.50 -1.33
N GLN A 222 24.51 -2.55 -0.54
CA GLN A 222 25.57 -3.50 -0.21
C GLN A 222 25.69 -4.63 -1.24
N LEU A 223 24.57 -5.24 -1.61
CA LEU A 223 24.52 -6.36 -2.57
C LEU A 223 24.58 -5.90 -4.03
N GLY A 224 24.13 -4.68 -4.33
CA GLY A 224 24.07 -4.11 -5.68
C GLY A 224 25.44 -3.88 -6.34
N LYS A 225 26.54 -4.10 -5.62
CA LYS A 225 27.90 -4.13 -6.18
C LYS A 225 28.23 -5.45 -6.90
N ASP A 226 27.46 -6.51 -6.62
CA ASP A 226 27.65 -7.84 -7.20
C ASP A 226 26.37 -8.27 -7.94
N ARG A 227 26.43 -8.28 -9.27
CA ARG A 227 25.29 -8.58 -10.16
C ARG A 227 24.62 -9.91 -9.84
N LYS A 228 25.40 -10.97 -9.56
CA LYS A 228 24.86 -12.30 -9.31
C LYS A 228 24.12 -12.35 -7.98
N LYS A 229 24.70 -11.78 -6.93
CA LYS A 229 24.06 -11.69 -5.61
C LYS A 229 22.81 -10.83 -5.64
N PHE A 230 22.84 -9.74 -6.39
CA PHE A 230 21.70 -8.87 -6.54
C PHE A 230 20.53 -9.55 -7.26
N TYR A 231 20.81 -10.25 -8.36
CA TYR A 231 19.81 -11.07 -9.06
C TYR A 231 19.22 -12.17 -8.16
N GLN A 232 20.08 -12.88 -7.42
CA GLN A 232 19.66 -13.89 -6.45
C GLN A 232 18.77 -13.29 -5.36
N PHE A 233 19.17 -12.14 -4.79
CA PHE A 233 18.38 -11.42 -3.79
C PHE A 233 17.00 -11.01 -4.34
N SER A 234 16.94 -10.40 -5.52
CA SER A 234 15.68 -10.00 -6.15
C SER A 234 14.76 -11.19 -6.42
N THR A 235 15.33 -12.35 -6.79
CA THR A 235 14.57 -13.58 -7.04
C THR A 235 14.00 -14.15 -5.74
N LEU A 236 14.81 -14.21 -4.68
CA LEU A 236 14.38 -14.70 -3.37
C LEU A 236 13.36 -13.76 -2.73
N LEU A 237 13.50 -12.44 -2.94
CA LEU A 237 12.53 -11.45 -2.47
C LEU A 237 11.17 -11.67 -3.13
N ASP A 238 11.11 -11.76 -4.46
CA ASP A 238 9.85 -12.00 -5.17
C ASP A 238 9.19 -13.32 -4.75
N GLN A 239 9.97 -14.36 -4.49
CA GLN A 239 9.47 -15.64 -3.95
C GLN A 239 8.90 -15.50 -2.54
N ALA A 240 9.61 -14.80 -1.64
CA ALA A 240 9.15 -14.57 -0.27
C ALA A 240 7.84 -13.77 -0.24
N THR A 241 7.76 -12.70 -1.01
CA THR A 241 6.57 -11.85 -1.13
C THR A 241 5.40 -12.62 -1.75
N THR A 242 5.66 -13.44 -2.77
CA THR A 242 4.62 -14.29 -3.39
C THR A 242 4.06 -15.29 -2.38
N LYS A 243 4.92 -16.01 -1.65
CA LYS A 243 4.47 -16.96 -0.62
C LYS A 243 3.71 -16.27 0.50
N ALA A 244 4.17 -15.10 0.95
CA ALA A 244 3.48 -14.32 1.97
C ALA A 244 2.06 -13.95 1.53
N ALA A 245 1.87 -13.56 0.27
CA ALA A 245 0.54 -13.32 -0.30
C ALA A 245 -0.31 -14.59 -0.36
N ASN A 246 0.26 -15.74 -0.72
CA ASN A 246 -0.46 -17.01 -0.78
C ASN A 246 -0.94 -17.45 0.60
N GLU A 247 -0.08 -17.38 1.62
CA GLU A 247 -0.45 -17.71 3.00
C GLU A 247 -1.45 -16.70 3.59
N ALA A 248 -1.37 -15.42 3.21
CA ALA A 248 -2.37 -14.43 3.58
C ALA A 248 -3.74 -14.70 2.92
N PHE A 249 -3.75 -15.18 1.67
CA PHE A 249 -4.97 -15.55 0.98
C PHE A 249 -5.67 -16.75 1.63
N LYS A 250 -4.94 -17.72 2.19
CA LYS A 250 -5.54 -18.83 2.94
C LYS A 250 -6.39 -18.37 4.12
N VAL A 251 -6.02 -17.27 4.79
CA VAL A 251 -6.86 -16.70 5.86
C VAL A 251 -8.23 -16.32 5.32
N ILE A 252 -8.31 -15.83 4.09
CA ILE A 252 -9.58 -15.52 3.43
C ILE A 252 -10.38 -16.81 3.18
N GLU A 253 -9.73 -17.85 2.65
CA GLU A 253 -10.36 -19.16 2.36
C GLU A 253 -10.90 -19.85 3.63
N GLU A 254 -10.14 -19.77 4.73
CA GLU A 254 -10.51 -20.35 6.01
C GLU A 254 -11.65 -19.56 6.70
N THR A 255 -11.61 -18.23 6.60
CA THR A 255 -12.61 -17.37 7.26
C THR A 255 -13.95 -17.40 6.51
N HIS A 256 -13.92 -17.55 5.19
CA HIS A 256 -15.12 -17.56 4.35
C HIS A 256 -14.99 -18.67 3.30
N GLY A 257 -15.91 -19.62 3.31
CA GLY A 257 -16.15 -20.47 2.13
C GLY A 257 -16.76 -19.62 1.01
N PHE A 258 -15.95 -18.79 0.34
CA PHE A 258 -16.38 -18.02 -0.81
C PHE A 258 -16.27 -18.88 -2.07
N SER A 259 -17.17 -18.63 -3.03
CA SER A 259 -16.99 -19.18 -4.37
C SER A 259 -15.88 -18.41 -5.06
N TYR A 260 -14.97 -19.11 -5.75
CA TYR A 260 -13.92 -18.48 -6.56
C TYR A 260 -14.44 -17.63 -7.74
N ASN A 261 -15.76 -17.65 -7.95
CA ASN A 261 -16.48 -16.76 -8.83
C ASN A 261 -16.78 -15.39 -8.20
N LYS A 262 -16.71 -15.27 -6.86
CA LYS A 262 -16.99 -14.05 -6.10
C LYS A 262 -15.82 -13.76 -5.17
N LEU A 263 -14.72 -13.32 -5.75
CA LEU A 263 -13.51 -13.07 -4.99
C LEU A 263 -13.67 -11.82 -4.11
N PRO A 264 -13.44 -11.94 -2.78
CA PRO A 264 -13.48 -10.79 -1.90
C PRO A 264 -12.17 -9.97 -1.94
N ILE A 265 -11.29 -10.23 -2.91
CA ILE A 265 -9.99 -9.58 -3.08
C ILE A 265 -9.62 -9.44 -4.56
N CYS A 266 -9.15 -8.27 -4.94
CA CYS A 266 -8.55 -7.93 -6.22
C CYS A 266 -7.11 -7.46 -5.99
N PRO A 267 -6.09 -8.32 -6.21
CA PRO A 267 -4.70 -7.90 -6.19
C PRO A 267 -4.42 -6.85 -7.26
N VAL A 268 -3.65 -5.81 -6.89
CA VAL A 268 -3.29 -4.70 -7.79
C VAL A 268 -1.79 -4.67 -8.05
N VAL A 269 -0.97 -4.85 -7.02
CA VAL A 269 0.49 -4.93 -7.15
C VAL A 269 0.99 -6.08 -6.27
N LEU A 270 1.87 -6.91 -6.83
CA LEU A 270 2.62 -7.93 -6.09
C LEU A 270 3.97 -8.17 -6.76
N GLY A 271 5.00 -7.47 -6.28
CA GLY A 271 6.34 -7.62 -6.84
C GLY A 271 7.40 -6.89 -6.03
N GLY A 272 8.60 -7.50 -5.96
CA GLY A 272 9.62 -7.03 -5.03
C GLY A 272 9.08 -7.15 -3.60
N ASP A 273 8.98 -6.05 -2.89
CA ASP A 273 8.44 -5.93 -1.53
C ASP A 273 7.13 -5.15 -1.44
N ASP A 274 6.61 -4.67 -2.57
CA ASP A 274 5.38 -3.90 -2.66
C ASP A 274 4.19 -4.86 -2.86
N LEU A 275 3.18 -4.69 -2.00
CA LEU A 275 1.87 -5.30 -2.13
C LEU A 275 0.81 -4.21 -2.10
N THR A 276 -0.07 -4.23 -3.10
CA THR A 276 -1.31 -3.45 -3.07
C THR A 276 -2.49 -4.34 -3.45
N ALA A 277 -3.56 -4.33 -2.66
CA ALA A 277 -4.79 -5.07 -2.96
C ALA A 277 -6.03 -4.27 -2.56
N ILE A 278 -7.11 -4.45 -3.33
CA ILE A 278 -8.46 -4.01 -2.94
C ILE A 278 -9.16 -5.24 -2.38
N ILE A 279 -9.67 -5.17 -1.17
CA ILE A 279 -10.23 -6.32 -0.44
C ILE A 279 -11.50 -5.90 0.29
N ARG A 280 -12.39 -6.84 0.56
CA ARG A 280 -13.54 -6.62 1.45
C ARG A 280 -13.08 -6.19 2.84
N GLY A 281 -13.79 -5.24 3.45
CA GLY A 281 -13.33 -4.54 4.65
C GLY A 281 -13.04 -5.44 5.85
N ASP A 282 -13.90 -6.40 6.16
CA ASP A 282 -13.73 -7.32 7.30
C ASP A 282 -12.50 -8.24 7.18
N LEU A 283 -11.96 -8.43 5.98
CA LEU A 283 -10.83 -9.31 5.70
C LEU A 283 -9.48 -8.59 5.65
N ALA A 284 -9.48 -7.25 5.59
CA ALA A 284 -8.30 -6.46 5.27
C ALA A 284 -7.19 -6.55 6.33
N MET A 285 -7.54 -6.37 7.60
CA MET A 285 -6.58 -6.40 8.71
C MET A 285 -5.99 -7.80 8.93
N PRO A 286 -6.78 -8.89 9.02
CA PRO A 286 -6.22 -10.24 9.13
C PRO A 286 -5.32 -10.61 7.94
N TYR A 287 -5.72 -10.25 6.72
CA TYR A 287 -4.90 -10.48 5.52
C TYR A 287 -3.56 -9.74 5.61
N ALA A 288 -3.58 -8.45 5.95
CA ALA A 288 -2.36 -7.63 6.05
C ALA A 288 -1.43 -8.12 7.17
N GLN A 289 -1.98 -8.48 8.34
CA GLN A 289 -1.21 -9.03 9.46
C GLN A 289 -0.54 -10.35 9.06
N LYS A 290 -1.29 -11.26 8.43
CA LYS A 290 -0.74 -12.55 7.99
C LYS A 290 0.34 -12.34 6.93
N PHE A 291 0.13 -11.47 5.96
CA PHE A 291 1.12 -11.15 4.94
C PHE A 291 2.44 -10.68 5.56
N ILE A 292 2.41 -9.69 6.45
CA ILE A 292 3.61 -9.14 7.09
C ILE A 292 4.32 -10.23 7.90
N THR A 293 3.57 -11.00 8.68
CA THR A 293 4.11 -12.12 9.48
C THR A 293 4.86 -13.14 8.62
N GLU A 294 4.26 -13.55 7.51
CA GLU A 294 4.84 -14.54 6.60
C GLU A 294 6.00 -13.96 5.79
N PHE A 295 5.95 -12.67 5.44
CA PHE A 295 7.06 -11.98 4.78
C PHE A 295 8.30 -11.92 5.69
N GLU A 296 8.14 -11.58 6.97
CA GLU A 296 9.22 -11.64 7.94
C GLU A 296 9.77 -13.07 8.09
N ARG A 297 8.88 -14.07 8.19
CA ARG A 297 9.27 -15.48 8.32
C ARG A 297 10.07 -15.95 7.11
N GLU A 298 9.55 -15.78 5.90
CA GLU A 298 10.20 -16.20 4.65
C GLU A 298 11.54 -15.50 4.42
N THR A 299 11.67 -14.23 4.80
CA THR A 299 12.94 -13.50 4.63
C THR A 299 13.96 -13.79 5.74
N SER A 300 13.54 -14.35 6.87
CA SER A 300 14.42 -14.69 8.01
C SER A 300 15.15 -16.03 7.90
N GLN A 301 14.94 -16.78 6.81
CA GLN A 301 15.38 -18.17 6.67
C GLN A 301 16.09 -18.44 5.33
N GLY A 302 16.69 -19.63 5.24
CA GLY A 302 17.35 -20.13 4.02
C GLY A 302 18.46 -19.21 3.49
N GLU A 303 18.61 -19.19 2.17
CA GLU A 303 19.60 -18.37 1.46
C GLU A 303 19.39 -16.87 1.66
N MET A 304 18.14 -16.43 1.88
CA MET A 304 17.82 -15.02 2.11
C MET A 304 18.52 -14.51 3.38
N LYS A 305 18.45 -15.26 4.48
CA LYS A 305 19.14 -14.92 5.73
C LYS A 305 20.65 -14.73 5.54
N SER A 306 21.28 -15.61 4.75
CA SER A 306 22.72 -15.52 4.45
C SER A 306 23.10 -14.33 3.57
N LEU A 307 22.17 -13.84 2.74
CA LEU A 307 22.37 -12.61 1.98
C LEU A 307 22.16 -11.36 2.85
N LEU A 308 21.12 -11.36 3.68
CA LEU A 308 20.80 -10.26 4.59
C LEU A 308 21.86 -10.07 5.69
N SER A 309 22.50 -11.14 6.15
CA SER A 309 23.54 -11.04 7.19
C SER A 309 24.74 -10.21 6.74
N LYS A 310 25.02 -10.16 5.43
CA LYS A 310 26.05 -9.28 4.86
C LYS A 310 25.68 -7.81 5.02
N ALA A 311 24.38 -7.51 5.05
CA ALA A 311 23.80 -6.21 5.34
C ALA A 311 23.49 -5.97 6.82
N ASN A 312 24.02 -6.80 7.72
CA ASN A 312 23.75 -6.76 9.16
C ASN A 312 22.24 -6.87 9.48
N MET A 313 21.50 -7.60 8.66
CA MET A 313 20.06 -7.84 8.83
C MET A 313 19.79 -9.33 8.99
N THR A 314 18.82 -9.69 9.83
CA THR A 314 18.41 -11.08 10.06
C THR A 314 17.13 -11.45 9.34
N LYS A 315 16.28 -10.45 9.05
CA LYS A 315 15.00 -10.53 8.33
C LYS A 315 14.72 -9.20 7.64
N LEU A 316 13.80 -9.20 6.68
CA LEU A 316 13.15 -7.96 6.22
C LEU A 316 11.87 -7.78 7.02
N THR A 317 11.49 -6.53 7.25
CA THR A 317 10.25 -6.13 7.93
C THR A 317 9.40 -5.31 6.96
N ALA A 318 8.14 -5.03 7.28
CA ALA A 318 7.26 -4.25 6.41
C ALA A 318 6.31 -3.37 7.22
N CYS A 319 5.99 -2.21 6.67
CA CYS A 319 4.93 -1.35 7.19
C CYS A 319 3.77 -1.33 6.20
N GLY A 320 2.54 -1.22 6.71
CA GLY A 320 1.36 -1.16 5.86
C GLY A 320 0.36 -0.09 6.26
N GLY A 321 -0.38 0.37 5.27
CA GLY A 321 -1.51 1.28 5.40
C GLY A 321 -2.78 0.63 4.88
N ILE A 322 -3.88 0.76 5.63
CA ILE A 322 -5.20 0.25 5.26
C ILE A 322 -6.21 1.39 5.24
N ALA A 323 -6.69 1.74 4.05
CA ALA A 323 -7.75 2.73 3.88
C ALA A 323 -9.10 2.04 3.72
N TYR A 324 -9.98 2.17 4.70
CA TYR A 324 -11.35 1.67 4.61
C TYR A 324 -12.26 2.73 3.98
N ILE A 325 -12.87 2.38 2.86
CA ILE A 325 -13.71 3.27 2.06
C ILE A 325 -15.01 2.56 1.69
N LYS A 326 -16.03 3.33 1.27
CA LYS A 326 -17.23 2.75 0.66
C LYS A 326 -16.93 2.29 -0.76
N ALA A 327 -17.60 1.24 -1.22
CA ALA A 327 -17.45 0.73 -2.59
C ALA A 327 -17.67 1.80 -3.68
N SER A 328 -18.58 2.76 -3.45
CA SER A 328 -18.81 3.87 -4.39
C SER A 328 -17.72 4.96 -4.39
N PHE A 329 -16.79 4.92 -3.45
CA PHE A 329 -15.76 5.95 -3.28
C PHE A 329 -14.63 5.76 -4.33
N PRO A 330 -14.10 6.84 -4.92
CA PRO A 330 -13.05 6.71 -5.93
C PRO A 330 -11.77 6.04 -5.39
N PHE A 331 -11.34 4.96 -6.04
CA PHE A 331 -10.21 4.16 -5.57
C PHE A 331 -8.89 4.91 -5.57
N TYR A 332 -8.69 5.85 -6.50
CA TYR A 332 -7.51 6.72 -6.50
C TYR A 332 -7.29 7.39 -5.15
N TYR A 333 -8.36 7.88 -4.52
CA TYR A 333 -8.27 8.54 -3.22
C TYR A 333 -8.04 7.56 -2.08
N GLY A 334 -8.68 6.39 -2.12
CA GLY A 334 -8.42 5.34 -1.13
C GLY A 334 -6.98 4.82 -1.21
N TYR A 335 -6.43 4.66 -2.42
CA TYR A 335 -5.05 4.26 -2.63
C TYR A 335 -4.08 5.31 -2.07
N LYS A 336 -4.28 6.59 -2.41
CA LYS A 336 -3.47 7.69 -1.88
C LYS A 336 -3.48 7.70 -0.36
N LEU A 337 -4.65 7.50 0.25
CA LEU A 337 -4.77 7.41 1.70
C LEU A 337 -4.01 6.19 2.26
N ALA A 338 -4.12 5.01 1.63
CA ALA A 338 -3.38 3.82 2.06
C ALA A 338 -1.85 4.01 1.98
N GLU A 339 -1.36 4.68 0.93
CA GLU A 339 0.06 5.05 0.79
C GLU A 339 0.50 6.04 1.88
N GLU A 340 -0.29 7.09 2.14
CA GLU A 340 0.00 8.06 3.20
C GLU A 340 -0.01 7.43 4.60
N LEU A 341 -0.93 6.49 4.87
CA LEU A 341 -0.97 5.70 6.10
C LEU A 341 0.25 4.79 6.25
N CYS A 342 0.65 4.11 5.17
CA CYS A 342 1.87 3.29 5.16
C CYS A 342 3.11 4.15 5.46
N HIS A 343 3.20 5.34 4.85
CA HIS A 343 4.28 6.28 5.09
C HIS A 343 4.31 6.79 6.54
N ALA A 344 3.15 7.09 7.12
CA ALA A 344 3.02 7.48 8.51
C ALA A 344 3.48 6.34 9.45
N ALA A 345 3.02 5.11 9.22
CA ALA A 345 3.44 3.93 9.95
C ALA A 345 4.96 3.72 9.90
N LYS A 346 5.55 3.85 8.69
CA LYS A 346 6.99 3.70 8.47
C LYS A 346 7.82 4.81 9.11
N THR A 347 7.28 6.02 9.19
CA THR A 347 7.93 7.15 9.88
C THR A 347 8.00 6.92 11.38
N ASP A 348 6.87 6.49 11.97
CA ASP A 348 6.77 6.17 13.39
C ASP A 348 7.67 4.98 13.77
N ALA A 349 7.63 3.88 13.00
CA ALA A 349 8.50 2.73 13.21
C ALA A 349 10.01 3.06 13.11
N LYS A 350 10.41 3.97 12.21
CA LYS A 350 11.80 4.44 12.14
C LYS A 350 12.22 5.28 13.34
N ALA A 351 11.29 5.96 14.01
CA ALA A 351 11.57 6.70 15.23
C ALA A 351 11.88 5.76 16.40
N ILE A 352 11.20 4.60 16.45
CA ILE A 352 11.49 3.53 17.43
C ILE A 352 12.88 2.92 17.16
N ASN A 353 13.14 2.48 15.92
CA ASN A 353 14.42 1.90 15.56
C ASN A 353 14.77 2.13 14.08
N LYS A 354 15.83 2.90 13.82
CA LYS A 354 16.32 3.19 12.45
C LYS A 354 17.06 2.03 11.80
N GLU A 355 17.60 1.12 12.60
CA GLU A 355 18.38 -0.01 12.11
C GLU A 355 17.48 -1.19 11.78
N ASN A 356 16.66 -1.58 12.74
CA ASN A 356 15.69 -2.67 12.67
C ASN A 356 14.28 -2.12 12.81
N VAL A 357 13.78 -1.49 11.74
CA VAL A 357 12.45 -0.88 11.70
C VAL A 357 11.41 -1.96 12.01
N PRO A 358 10.64 -1.86 13.11
CA PRO A 358 9.62 -2.85 13.46
C PRO A 358 8.46 -2.82 12.47
N SER A 359 7.84 -3.98 12.24
CA SER A 359 6.68 -4.11 11.37
C SER A 359 5.41 -3.60 12.05
N CYS A 360 4.60 -2.84 11.32
CA CYS A 360 3.36 -2.28 11.84
C CYS A 360 2.34 -1.95 10.75
N LEU A 361 1.08 -1.83 11.18
CA LEU A 361 -0.05 -1.43 10.36
C LEU A 361 -0.68 -0.14 10.90
N MET A 362 -1.03 0.75 10.00
CA MET A 362 -1.87 1.90 10.30
C MET A 362 -3.12 1.84 9.43
N PHE A 363 -4.26 2.22 9.98
CA PHE A 363 -5.50 2.23 9.22
C PHE A 363 -6.31 3.48 9.49
N HIS A 364 -7.20 3.80 8.56
CA HIS A 364 -8.19 4.83 8.75
C HIS A 364 -9.49 4.47 8.02
N LYS A 365 -10.62 4.81 8.64
CA LYS A 365 -11.96 4.61 8.08
C LYS A 365 -12.50 5.94 7.61
N VAL A 366 -12.60 6.12 6.30
CA VAL A 366 -13.12 7.35 5.68
C VAL A 366 -14.60 7.51 6.01
N GLN A 367 -14.93 8.60 6.71
CA GLN A 367 -16.31 8.94 7.07
C GLN A 367 -16.88 10.11 6.27
N ASP A 368 -16.00 11.00 5.79
CA ASP A 368 -16.38 12.20 5.05
C ASP A 368 -16.29 11.97 3.53
N SER A 369 -17.08 12.73 2.78
CA SER A 369 -17.00 12.78 1.31
C SER A 369 -15.82 13.62 0.82
N PHE A 370 -15.16 14.37 1.70
CA PHE A 370 -14.01 15.20 1.37
C PHE A 370 -12.71 14.41 1.23
N VAL A 371 -12.02 14.67 0.13
CA VAL A 371 -10.69 14.13 -0.15
C VAL A 371 -9.65 15.16 0.28
N GLN A 372 -8.88 14.85 1.32
CA GLN A 372 -7.74 15.65 1.77
C GLN A 372 -6.56 14.72 2.10
N SER A 373 -5.40 15.30 2.41
CA SER A 373 -4.26 14.50 2.88
C SER A 373 -4.57 13.89 4.25
N TYR A 374 -3.94 12.77 4.58
CA TYR A 374 -4.07 12.13 5.89
C TYR A 374 -3.70 13.07 7.04
N LYS A 375 -2.76 13.99 6.82
CA LYS A 375 -2.40 15.03 7.78
C LYS A 375 -3.60 15.94 8.10
N ASP A 376 -4.35 16.35 7.08
CA ASP A 376 -5.52 17.21 7.24
C ASP A 376 -6.67 16.45 7.92
N ILE A 377 -6.88 15.19 7.54
CA ILE A 377 -7.83 14.28 8.19
C ILE A 377 -7.50 14.15 9.67
N LYS A 378 -6.24 13.84 10.02
CA LYS A 378 -5.80 13.75 11.43
C LYS A 378 -6.08 15.04 12.19
N ALA A 379 -5.69 16.19 11.64
CA ALA A 379 -5.87 17.48 12.30
C ALA A 379 -7.35 17.92 12.48
N ARG A 380 -8.25 17.40 11.63
CA ARG A 380 -9.67 17.73 11.64
C ARG A 380 -10.49 16.77 12.50
N GLU A 381 -10.24 15.48 12.37
CA GLU A 381 -11.08 14.41 12.93
C GLU A 381 -10.48 13.77 14.18
N LEU A 382 -9.15 13.69 14.26
CA LEU A 382 -8.46 12.90 15.28
C LEU A 382 -7.69 13.76 16.30
N GLU A 383 -7.54 15.06 16.08
CA GLU A 383 -6.94 15.97 17.04
C GLU A 383 -8.03 16.65 17.88
N LEU A 384 -7.90 16.53 19.20
CA LEU A 384 -8.81 17.17 20.14
C LEU A 384 -8.35 18.61 20.37
N LYS A 385 -9.02 19.56 19.74
CA LYS A 385 -8.79 20.99 19.99
C LYS A 385 -9.66 21.42 21.17
N PRO A 386 -9.10 22.03 22.23
CA PRO A 386 -9.91 22.71 23.22
C PRO A 386 -10.74 23.79 22.50
N LYS A 387 -12.04 23.88 22.78
CA LYS A 387 -12.76 25.12 22.45
C LYS A 387 -12.14 26.22 23.31
N ASP A 388 -11.58 27.24 22.68
CA ASP A 388 -11.34 28.51 23.35
C ASP A 388 -12.72 29.04 23.78
N ASP A 389 -13.10 28.78 25.02
CA ASP A 389 -14.13 29.56 25.67
C ASP A 389 -13.59 30.99 25.65
N GLY A 390 -14.19 31.86 24.83
CA GLY A 390 -13.72 33.23 24.55
C GLY A 390 -13.77 34.20 25.74
N LYS A 391 -13.32 33.77 26.92
CA LYS A 391 -13.31 34.49 28.19
C LYS A 391 -11.92 34.95 28.65
N ASP A 392 -10.83 34.60 27.98
CA ASP A 392 -9.49 35.14 28.29
C ASP A 392 -8.91 35.95 27.13
N LYS A 393 -9.54 37.08 26.84
CA LYS A 393 -8.85 38.24 26.23
C LYS A 393 -8.60 39.30 27.31
N THR A 394 -7.92 38.91 28.38
CA THR A 394 -7.35 39.87 29.33
C THR A 394 -5.92 39.48 29.62
N ALA A 395 -5.02 40.24 28.98
CA ALA A 395 -3.61 40.46 29.29
C ALA A 395 -2.98 39.54 30.36
N ASN A 396 -2.36 38.44 29.93
CA ASN A 396 -1.32 37.78 30.73
C ASN A 396 0.06 38.18 30.19
N ASN A 397 0.73 39.01 30.99
CA ASN A 397 2.13 39.36 30.86
C ASN A 397 2.99 38.13 31.18
N GLY A 398 3.74 37.63 30.19
CA GLY A 398 5.09 37.09 30.39
C GLY A 398 5.28 35.92 31.37
N GLN A 399 4.31 35.02 31.53
CA GLN A 399 4.56 33.70 32.13
C GLN A 399 4.41 32.64 31.03
N GLU A 400 5.45 31.82 30.84
CA GLU A 400 5.41 30.66 29.96
C GLU A 400 4.28 29.73 30.44
N GLU A 401 3.19 29.65 29.67
CA GLU A 401 2.15 28.66 29.89
C GLU A 401 2.80 27.25 29.84
N PRO A 402 2.47 26.36 30.79
CA PRO A 402 2.95 24.98 30.73
C PRO A 402 2.54 24.36 29.39
N ALA A 403 3.48 23.69 28.72
CA ALA A 403 3.23 23.04 27.43
C ALA A 403 2.01 22.12 27.53
N LYS A 404 0.89 22.54 26.94
CA LYS A 404 -0.38 21.79 26.99
C LYS A 404 -0.20 20.50 26.21
N ILE A 405 -0.31 19.35 26.90
CA ILE A 405 -0.19 18.03 26.30
C ILE A 405 -1.24 17.88 25.20
N LYS A 406 -0.82 17.50 24.01
CA LYS A 406 -1.70 17.39 22.85
C LYS A 406 -2.42 16.04 22.89
N LYS A 407 -3.75 16.04 22.80
CA LYS A 407 -4.56 14.82 22.85
C LYS A 407 -5.04 14.43 21.46
N THR A 408 -4.94 13.14 21.14
CA THR A 408 -5.36 12.61 19.83
C THR A 408 -6.08 11.27 19.93
N LEU A 409 -7.08 11.08 19.07
CA LEU A 409 -7.81 9.85 18.84
C LEU A 409 -7.11 8.94 17.80
N CYS A 410 -5.98 9.38 17.25
CA CYS A 410 -5.15 8.57 16.36
C CYS A 410 -4.25 7.69 17.22
N PHE A 411 -4.65 6.45 17.48
CA PHE A 411 -3.86 5.57 18.34
C PHE A 411 -2.76 4.84 17.59
N GLY A 412 -3.04 4.40 16.35
CA GLY A 412 -2.06 3.72 15.51
C GLY A 412 -0.72 4.46 15.36
N PRO A 413 0.32 3.77 14.86
CA PRO A 413 0.28 2.42 14.28
C PRO A 413 0.14 1.29 15.32
N TYR A 414 -0.30 0.14 14.84
CA TYR A 414 -0.41 -1.11 15.58
C TYR A 414 0.72 -2.05 15.16
N TYR A 415 1.53 -2.49 16.11
CA TYR A 415 2.74 -3.27 15.82
C TYR A 415 2.46 -4.77 15.75
N LEU A 416 3.31 -5.49 15.01
CA LEU A 416 3.29 -6.95 15.03
C LEU A 416 3.82 -7.49 16.38
N ASP A 417 4.95 -6.95 16.83
CA ASP A 417 5.59 -7.27 18.11
C ASP A 417 5.38 -6.13 19.13
N GLU A 418 5.39 -6.44 20.43
CA GLU A 418 5.21 -5.45 21.50
C GLU A 418 6.19 -4.27 21.42
N GLN A 419 5.68 -3.04 21.48
CA GLN A 419 6.46 -1.80 21.56
C GLN A 419 5.96 -0.94 22.71
N VAL A 420 6.86 -0.24 23.39
CA VAL A 420 6.51 0.63 24.53
C VAL A 420 5.60 1.77 24.06
N GLY A 421 4.41 1.88 24.66
CA GLY A 421 3.44 2.95 24.34
C GLY A 421 2.54 2.66 23.12
N TYR A 422 2.54 1.42 22.62
CA TYR A 422 1.71 1.01 21.49
C TYR A 422 0.96 -0.29 21.80
N HIS A 423 -0.11 -0.51 21.05
CA HIS A 423 -0.83 -1.79 21.04
C HIS A 423 -0.38 -2.63 19.86
N THR A 424 -0.41 -3.94 20.04
CA THR A 424 -0.23 -4.89 18.95
C THR A 424 -1.49 -5.02 18.10
N ILE A 425 -1.36 -5.55 16.88
CA ILE A 425 -2.50 -5.86 16.02
C ILE A 425 -3.44 -6.87 16.73
N SER A 426 -2.88 -7.88 17.39
CA SER A 426 -3.65 -8.88 18.14
C SER A 426 -4.41 -8.27 19.33
N GLU A 427 -3.85 -7.27 20.01
CA GLU A 427 -4.55 -6.55 21.08
C GLU A 427 -5.73 -5.72 20.55
N LEU A 428 -5.55 -5.05 19.40
CA LEU A 428 -6.64 -4.35 18.72
C LEU A 428 -7.79 -5.30 18.37
N GLU A 429 -7.48 -6.44 17.75
CA GLU A 429 -8.47 -7.46 17.41
C GLU A 429 -9.16 -8.02 18.65
N GLY A 430 -8.40 -8.29 19.71
CA GLY A 430 -8.94 -8.69 21.01
C GLY A 430 -9.93 -7.68 21.58
N MET A 431 -9.59 -6.38 21.55
CA MET A 431 -10.49 -5.31 21.99
C MET A 431 -11.77 -5.23 21.15
N VAL A 432 -11.66 -5.36 19.83
CA VAL A 432 -12.83 -5.36 18.93
C VAL A 432 -13.75 -6.56 19.17
N ASN A 433 -13.18 -7.75 19.34
CA ASN A 433 -13.93 -8.97 19.62
C ASN A 433 -14.66 -8.89 20.98
N GLU A 434 -13.96 -8.40 22.02
CA GLU A 434 -14.57 -8.17 23.33
C GLU A 434 -15.69 -7.12 23.27
N LEU A 435 -15.48 -6.02 22.54
CA LEU A 435 -16.49 -4.97 22.36
C LEU A 435 -17.77 -5.48 21.66
N GLY A 436 -17.65 -6.52 20.83
CA GLY A 436 -18.76 -7.13 20.12
C GLY A 436 -19.63 -8.08 20.92
N LYS A 437 -19.23 -8.45 22.14
CA LYS A 437 -20.06 -9.31 23.01
C LYS A 437 -21.31 -8.55 23.48
N THR A 438 -22.43 -9.25 23.55
CA THR A 438 -23.75 -8.68 23.93
C THR A 438 -23.75 -7.99 25.29
N GLU A 439 -22.94 -8.48 26.24
CA GLU A 439 -22.74 -7.87 27.56
C GLU A 439 -22.08 -6.47 27.51
N ASN A 440 -21.38 -6.13 26.42
CA ASN A 440 -20.65 -4.89 26.25
C ASN A 440 -21.41 -3.86 25.36
N GLU A 441 -22.67 -4.10 25.00
CA GLU A 441 -23.49 -3.15 24.23
C GLU A 441 -23.65 -1.79 24.93
N GLY A 442 -23.85 -1.81 26.25
CA GLY A 442 -23.91 -0.61 27.08
C GLY A 442 -22.58 0.14 27.11
N LEU A 443 -21.46 -0.59 27.18
CA LEU A 443 -20.11 -0.03 27.12
C LEU A 443 -19.85 0.64 25.77
N LYS A 444 -20.17 -0.03 24.66
CA LYS A 444 -20.00 0.49 23.30
C LYS A 444 -20.73 1.83 23.10
N THR A 445 -22.00 1.89 23.50
CA THR A 445 -22.79 3.13 23.43
C THR A 445 -22.20 4.22 24.32
N GLY A 446 -21.76 3.83 25.53
CA GLY A 446 -21.08 4.70 26.47
C GLY A 446 -19.81 5.34 25.93
N VAL A 447 -18.91 4.54 25.35
CA VAL A 447 -17.63 4.99 24.79
C VAL A 447 -17.85 5.91 23.58
N ARG A 448 -18.85 5.65 22.73
CA ARG A 448 -19.21 6.57 21.63
C ARG A 448 -19.62 7.95 22.15
N GLN A 449 -20.47 7.99 23.18
CA GLN A 449 -20.88 9.26 23.79
C GLN A 449 -19.72 9.97 24.48
N TRP A 450 -18.84 9.21 25.12
CA TRP A 450 -17.61 9.75 25.71
C TRP A 450 -16.71 10.39 24.64
N LEU A 451 -16.50 9.74 23.48
CA LEU A 451 -15.75 10.31 22.36
C LEU A 451 -16.37 11.62 21.85
N SER A 452 -17.70 11.68 21.71
CA SER A 452 -18.38 12.93 21.33
C SER A 452 -18.11 14.05 22.34
N LEU A 453 -18.16 13.75 23.64
CA LEU A 453 -17.88 14.72 24.69
C LEU A 453 -16.40 15.16 24.72
N MET A 454 -15.45 14.29 24.36
CA MET A 454 -14.03 14.65 24.28
C MET A 454 -13.76 15.78 23.26
N HIS A 455 -14.58 15.92 22.22
CA HIS A 455 -14.51 17.04 21.28
C HIS A 455 -15.23 18.31 21.76
N GLU A 456 -16.12 18.19 22.75
CA GLU A 456 -17.00 19.28 23.18
C GLU A 456 -16.57 19.90 24.52
N ASN A 457 -16.38 19.06 25.56
CA ASN A 457 -16.10 19.48 26.93
C ASN A 457 -15.41 18.34 27.72
N GLU A 458 -14.19 18.59 28.17
CA GLU A 458 -13.34 17.62 28.87
C GLU A 458 -13.88 17.24 30.27
N GLU A 459 -14.49 18.18 31.00
CA GLU A 459 -15.10 17.90 32.30
C GLU A 459 -16.32 16.98 32.16
N ALA A 460 -17.16 17.24 31.15
CA ALA A 460 -18.30 16.40 30.84
C ALA A 460 -17.86 14.99 30.41
N ALA A 461 -16.80 14.87 29.61
CA ALA A 461 -16.21 13.59 29.25
C ALA A 461 -15.70 12.83 30.48
N THR A 462 -15.04 13.52 31.41
CA THR A 462 -14.54 12.93 32.68
C THR A 462 -15.69 12.41 33.55
N GLN A 463 -16.75 13.19 33.73
CA GLN A 463 -17.95 12.76 34.47
C GLN A 463 -18.63 11.56 33.80
N ARG A 464 -18.67 11.54 32.45
CA ARG A 464 -19.24 10.42 31.71
C ARG A 464 -18.43 9.14 31.91
N LEU A 465 -17.10 9.24 31.91
CA LEU A 465 -16.20 8.12 32.14
C LEU A 465 -16.39 7.52 33.54
N GLN A 466 -16.45 8.35 34.58
CA GLN A 466 -16.69 7.88 35.96
C GLN A 466 -18.03 7.14 36.09
N ARG A 467 -19.07 7.61 35.40
CA ARG A 467 -20.37 6.89 35.35
C ARG A 467 -20.27 5.58 34.59
N LEU A 468 -19.44 5.50 33.55
CA LEU A 468 -19.23 4.25 32.80
C LEU A 468 -18.47 3.21 33.63
N GLU A 469 -17.47 3.64 34.39
CA GLU A 469 -16.69 2.77 35.29
C GLU A 469 -17.54 2.10 36.38
N SER A 470 -18.59 2.77 36.85
CA SER A 470 -19.49 2.21 37.86
C SER A 470 -20.55 1.26 37.28
N LEU A 471 -20.88 1.39 35.99
CA LEU A 471 -21.91 0.61 35.32
C LEU A 471 -21.36 -0.60 34.55
N THR A 472 -20.13 -0.54 34.06
CA THR A 472 -19.56 -1.61 33.23
C THR A 472 -19.06 -2.80 34.06
N SER A 473 -19.35 -4.01 33.60
CA SER A 473 -18.74 -5.25 34.10
C SER A 473 -17.31 -5.42 33.55
N ASN A 474 -17.04 -4.97 32.33
CA ASN A 474 -15.74 -5.10 31.67
C ASN A 474 -14.86 -3.85 31.87
N LYS A 475 -14.39 -3.66 33.10
CA LYS A 475 -13.54 -2.52 33.47
C LYS A 475 -12.20 -2.52 32.73
N LYS A 476 -11.65 -3.69 32.43
CA LYS A 476 -10.39 -3.84 31.70
C LYS A 476 -10.50 -3.28 30.28
N LEU A 477 -11.57 -3.64 29.56
CA LEU A 477 -11.79 -3.12 28.21
C LEU A 477 -12.03 -1.61 28.23
N LEU A 478 -12.83 -1.10 29.18
CA LEU A 478 -13.03 0.34 29.31
C LEU A 478 -11.69 1.08 29.49
N LEU A 479 -10.85 0.61 30.41
CA LEU A 479 -9.53 1.21 30.67
C LEU A 479 -8.65 1.22 29.42
N ASN A 480 -8.58 0.10 28.70
CA ASN A 480 -7.78 0.02 27.47
C ASN A 480 -8.26 0.98 26.37
N LEU A 481 -9.56 1.32 26.34
CA LEU A 481 -10.11 2.24 25.34
C LEU A 481 -9.90 3.71 25.70
N THR A 482 -9.99 4.05 27.00
CA THR A 482 -10.08 5.44 27.47
C THR A 482 -8.83 5.95 28.16
N THR A 483 -7.91 5.09 28.57
CA THR A 483 -6.62 5.51 29.12
C THR A 483 -5.64 5.80 27.98
N PRO A 484 -5.05 7.01 27.92
CA PRO A 484 -4.15 7.35 26.84
C PRO A 484 -2.79 6.66 27.01
N ALA A 485 -2.17 6.32 25.88
CA ALA A 485 -0.73 6.07 25.84
C ALA A 485 -0.01 7.41 25.61
N THR A 486 0.88 7.79 26.53
CA THR A 486 1.71 8.99 26.37
C THR A 486 2.94 8.65 25.54
N ARG A 487 3.13 9.38 24.44
CA ARG A 487 4.30 9.28 23.56
C ARG A 487 5.03 10.60 23.52
N THR A 488 6.36 10.55 23.53
CA THR A 488 7.20 11.75 23.41
C THR A 488 7.87 11.74 22.05
N HIS A 489 7.70 12.80 21.27
CA HIS A 489 8.40 13.00 20.01
C HIS A 489 9.19 14.30 20.03
N VAL A 490 10.31 14.30 19.31
CA VAL A 490 11.12 15.51 19.11
C VAL A 490 10.63 16.18 17.83
N ASN A 491 10.13 17.41 17.95
CA ASN A 491 9.66 18.17 16.79
C ASN A 491 10.83 18.67 15.92
N ASN A 492 10.51 19.25 14.75
CA ASN A 492 11.53 19.78 13.82
C ASN A 492 12.40 20.91 14.41
N ALA A 493 11.97 21.53 15.51
CA ALA A 493 12.71 22.55 16.24
C ALA A 493 13.56 21.97 17.39
N GLY A 494 13.62 20.64 17.53
CA GLY A 494 14.40 19.96 18.57
C GLY A 494 13.75 19.99 19.96
N LYS A 495 12.48 20.39 20.07
CA LYS A 495 11.74 20.37 21.34
C LYS A 495 11.00 19.06 21.51
N GLU A 496 11.04 18.51 22.71
CA GLU A 496 10.20 17.38 23.10
C GLU A 496 8.75 17.84 23.26
N GLU A 497 7.85 17.13 22.58
CA GLU A 497 6.41 17.28 22.68
C GLU A 497 5.83 15.95 23.16
N GLN A 498 4.89 16.03 24.11
CA GLN A 498 4.14 14.86 24.57
C GLN A 498 2.76 14.85 23.94
N GLU A 499 2.40 13.71 23.36
CA GLU A 499 1.06 13.42 22.82
C GLU A 499 0.40 12.28 23.63
N GLU A 500 -0.88 12.45 23.95
CA GLU A 500 -1.74 11.43 24.54
C GLU A 500 -2.62 10.78 23.45
N HIS A 501 -2.47 9.47 23.27
CA HIS A 501 -3.15 8.69 22.24
C HIS A 501 -4.24 7.80 22.83
N TYR A 502 -5.48 7.96 22.37
CA TYR A 502 -6.64 7.20 22.86
C TYR A 502 -7.11 6.16 21.84
N ALA A 503 -7.24 4.89 22.24
CA ALA A 503 -7.57 3.77 21.34
C ALA A 503 -9.06 3.66 20.97
N ALA A 504 -9.95 4.30 21.74
CA ALA A 504 -11.40 4.16 21.59
C ALA A 504 -11.93 4.39 20.18
N TYR A 505 -11.43 5.41 19.46
CA TYR A 505 -11.89 5.71 18.10
C TYR A 505 -11.55 4.59 17.13
N ASP A 506 -10.27 4.16 17.11
CA ASP A 506 -9.79 3.11 16.22
C ASP A 506 -10.53 1.79 16.45
N VAL A 507 -10.73 1.39 17.72
CA VAL A 507 -11.49 0.18 18.07
C VAL A 507 -12.95 0.28 17.60
N LEU A 508 -13.61 1.42 17.80
CA LEU A 508 -14.99 1.61 17.35
C LEU A 508 -15.12 1.65 15.81
N ALA A 509 -14.15 2.26 15.14
CA ALA A 509 -14.09 2.30 13.68
C ALA A 509 -13.92 0.89 13.11
N TYR A 510 -12.97 0.13 13.62
CA TYR A 510 -12.70 -1.24 13.19
C TYR A 510 -13.86 -2.20 13.53
N TYR A 511 -14.44 -2.07 14.74
CA TYR A 511 -15.67 -2.79 15.10
C TYR A 511 -16.81 -2.54 14.10
N THR A 512 -16.99 -1.29 13.68
CA THR A 512 -18.05 -0.93 12.73
C THR A 512 -17.82 -1.57 11.36
N ILE A 513 -16.58 -1.62 10.87
CA ILE A 513 -16.26 -2.27 9.58
C ILE A 513 -16.64 -3.76 9.62
N ASN A 514 -16.32 -4.44 10.72
CA ASN A 514 -16.51 -5.89 10.84
C ASN A 514 -17.97 -6.30 11.12
N ASN A 515 -18.75 -5.45 11.79
CA ASN A 515 -20.04 -5.85 12.36
C ASN A 515 -21.26 -5.08 11.83
N GLN A 516 -21.07 -3.93 11.17
CA GLN A 516 -22.21 -3.19 10.63
C GLN A 516 -22.89 -4.00 9.52
N GLN A 517 -24.20 -4.18 9.63
CA GLN A 517 -25.04 -4.71 8.56
C GLN A 517 -25.77 -3.55 7.90
N THR A 518 -25.48 -3.30 6.62
CA THR A 518 -26.21 -2.31 5.80
C THR A 518 -26.78 -2.92 4.52
N ASN A 519 -26.32 -4.11 4.17
CA ASN A 519 -26.72 -4.80 2.95
C ASN A 519 -27.61 -5.97 3.40
N ASP A 520 -28.83 -6.02 2.84
CA ASP A 520 -29.81 -7.07 3.07
C ASP A 520 -29.59 -8.27 2.13
#